data_AF-A0A1F5K538-F1
#
_entry.id   AF-A0A1F5K538-F1
#
_cell.length_a   1.000
_cell.length_b   1.000
_cell.length_c   1.000
_cell.angle_alpha   90.00
_cell.angle_beta   90.00
_cell.angle_gamma   90.00
#
_symmetry.space_group_name_H-M   'P 1'
#
loop_
_entity.id
_entity.type
_entity.pdbx_description
1 polymer ?
#
loop_
_entity_poly.entity_id
_entity_poly.type
_entity_poly.pdbx_seq_one_letter_code
_entity_poly.pdbx_strand_id
1 'polypeptide(L)'
;MKKISEHSENSDKQKASDPENQKSDLSEKTDTSGKLSHSEFSDKYKQSLIDKEISTKTFILSHFFLLLISLLAIVGLYYYLYGDASDDWKNMAPLTQAPKSLTLEVNNPDDDSLVFDKNLVISGKTMPGAVLIVTINGADLGFESNKKGDFSKIVTLTSGANTFTITALDSRGGSKTVEKVVYYSEEKI
;
A
#
# COMPACT_ATOMS: atom_id res chain seq x y z
N MET A 1 41.94 -16.95 15.44
CA MET A 1 42.97 -16.40 16.35
C MET A 1 44.12 -15.83 15.52
N LYS A 2 44.54 -14.57 15.79
CA LYS A 2 45.72 -13.81 15.25
C LYS A 2 45.68 -13.45 13.76
N LYS A 3 46.09 -12.26 13.27
CA LYS A 3 46.86 -11.08 13.76
C LYS A 3 46.58 -9.93 12.74
N ILE A 4 46.10 -8.72 13.07
CA ILE A 4 46.73 -7.45 13.51
C ILE A 4 47.86 -6.87 12.62
N SER A 5 47.77 -5.52 12.43
CA SER A 5 48.71 -4.46 11.94
C SER A 5 48.57 -4.09 10.46
N GLU A 6 48.06 -2.93 10.01
CA GLU A 6 48.18 -1.51 10.42
C GLU A 6 49.54 -0.84 10.11
N HIS A 7 49.47 0.43 9.65
CA HIS A 7 50.52 1.45 9.33
C HIS A 7 51.20 1.39 7.94
N SER A 8 50.95 2.36 7.04
CA SER A 8 51.49 3.74 6.87
C SER A 8 52.50 3.72 5.71
N GLU A 9 52.87 4.74 4.95
CA GLU A 9 52.78 6.20 4.90
C GLU A 9 53.23 6.52 3.44
N ASN A 10 52.54 7.37 2.68
CA ASN A 10 52.71 8.83 2.56
C ASN A 10 53.75 9.30 1.53
N SER A 11 53.41 10.46 0.96
CA SER A 11 54.22 11.47 0.29
C SER A 11 54.57 11.25 -1.18
N ASP A 12 53.96 12.11 -2.01
CA ASP A 12 54.75 13.23 -2.52
C ASP A 12 53.93 14.54 -2.51
N LYS A 13 54.38 15.47 -1.66
CA LYS A 13 54.22 16.93 -1.83
C LYS A 13 55.34 17.37 -2.79
N GLN A 14 55.30 18.48 -3.51
CA GLN A 14 55.28 19.87 -3.06
C GLN A 14 55.57 20.71 -4.33
N LYS A 15 55.07 21.93 -4.50
CA LYS A 15 55.72 23.24 -4.23
C LYS A 15 55.19 24.18 -5.34
N ALA A 16 55.08 25.52 -5.25
CA ALA A 16 55.46 26.51 -4.25
C ALA A 16 54.79 27.87 -4.61
N SER A 17 54.79 28.77 -3.61
CA SER A 17 55.10 30.23 -3.68
C SER A 17 54.14 31.17 -4.44
N ASP A 18 53.74 32.35 -3.94
CA ASP A 18 54.12 33.17 -2.77
C ASP A 18 53.05 34.27 -2.57
N PRO A 19 52.86 34.86 -1.37
CA PRO A 19 51.96 35.99 -1.12
C PRO A 19 52.72 37.32 -1.00
N GLU A 20 52.14 38.41 -1.49
CA GLU A 20 52.68 39.76 -1.27
C GLU A 20 51.72 40.64 -0.49
N ASN A 21 52.29 41.25 0.55
CA ASN A 21 51.74 42.07 1.59
C ASN A 21 52.19 43.51 1.34
N GLN A 22 51.30 44.51 1.44
CA GLN A 22 51.72 45.90 1.66
C GLN A 22 50.90 46.55 2.76
N LYS A 23 51.61 46.94 3.82
CA LYS A 23 51.18 47.81 4.91
C LYS A 23 52.32 48.80 5.20
N SER A 24 52.08 50.08 4.95
CA SER A 24 52.71 51.29 5.55
C SER A 24 52.17 52.49 4.74
N ASP A 25 51.98 53.70 5.23
CA ASP A 25 52.58 54.38 6.38
C ASP A 25 51.68 55.56 6.81
N LEU A 26 51.86 55.99 8.06
CA LEU A 26 51.13 57.05 8.75
C LEU A 26 51.97 58.34 8.72
N SER A 27 51.46 59.48 8.22
CA SER A 27 51.98 60.83 8.56
C SER A 27 51.09 61.97 8.02
N GLU A 28 50.22 62.45 8.91
CA GLU A 28 49.97 63.85 9.27
C GLU A 28 50.29 65.00 8.28
N LYS A 29 49.24 65.71 7.82
CA LYS A 29 49.22 67.18 7.75
C LYS A 29 47.79 67.75 7.70
N THR A 30 47.39 68.30 8.85
CA THR A 30 46.54 69.48 9.10
C THR A 30 45.52 69.98 8.05
N ASP A 31 44.27 70.02 8.51
CA ASP A 31 43.23 71.06 8.33
C ASP A 31 42.86 71.56 6.93
N THR A 32 41.63 71.23 6.51
CA THR A 32 40.65 72.28 6.21
C THR A 32 39.22 71.76 6.39
N SER A 33 38.47 72.48 7.20
CA SER A 33 37.05 72.28 7.45
C SER A 33 36.23 72.26 6.15
N GLY A 34 35.51 71.18 5.93
CA GLY A 34 34.44 71.09 4.94
C GLY A 34 33.46 70.00 5.35
N LYS A 35 32.42 70.37 6.12
CA LYS A 35 31.27 69.51 6.40
C LYS A 35 30.63 69.11 5.06
N LEU A 36 30.95 67.93 4.55
CA LEU A 36 30.20 67.31 3.45
C LEU A 36 28.95 66.67 4.04
N SER A 37 27.83 67.37 3.84
CA SER A 37 26.50 67.00 4.29
C SER A 37 26.06 65.67 3.68
N HIS A 38 25.67 64.70 4.53
CA HIS A 38 25.14 63.39 4.14
C HIS A 38 23.73 63.45 3.49
N SER A 39 23.20 64.65 3.22
CA SER A 39 21.85 64.85 2.69
C SER A 39 21.78 65.01 1.17
N GLU A 40 22.88 65.34 0.48
CA GLU A 40 22.81 65.72 -0.94
C GLU A 40 22.75 64.54 -1.92
N PHE A 41 23.09 63.32 -1.48
CA PHE A 41 23.01 62.13 -2.33
C PHE A 41 21.62 61.47 -2.35
N SER A 42 20.77 61.71 -1.33
CA SER A 42 19.40 61.17 -1.30
C SER A 42 18.49 61.84 -2.32
N ASP A 43 18.62 63.15 -2.47
CA ASP A 43 17.58 63.95 -3.10
C ASP A 43 17.66 63.87 -4.62
N LYS A 44 18.86 63.66 -5.17
CA LYS A 44 19.06 63.46 -6.61
C LYS A 44 18.50 62.13 -7.14
N TYR A 45 18.52 61.08 -6.32
CA TYR A 45 17.93 59.78 -6.69
C TYR A 45 16.42 59.72 -6.39
N LYS A 46 15.94 60.43 -5.37
CA LYS A 46 14.50 60.58 -5.11
C LYS A 46 13.79 61.41 -6.17
N GLN A 47 14.39 62.50 -6.65
CA GLN A 47 13.76 63.36 -7.67
C GLN A 47 13.67 62.65 -9.03
N SER A 48 14.67 61.87 -9.43
CA SER A 48 14.67 61.12 -10.69
C SER A 48 13.56 60.05 -10.80
N LEU A 49 12.98 59.62 -9.68
CA LEU A 49 11.94 58.57 -9.66
C LEU A 49 10.51 59.11 -9.69
N ILE A 50 10.32 60.42 -9.51
CA ILE A 50 9.00 61.03 -9.30
C ILE A 50 8.46 61.73 -10.55
N ASP A 51 9.32 62.14 -11.49
CA ASP A 51 8.89 62.89 -12.69
C ASP A 51 8.60 62.00 -13.92
N LYS A 52 8.32 60.71 -13.71
CA LYS A 52 7.87 59.85 -14.81
C LYS A 52 6.35 59.93 -14.91
N GLU A 53 5.86 60.86 -15.74
CA GLU A 53 4.44 60.93 -16.09
C GLU A 53 4.01 59.60 -16.75
N ILE A 54 3.23 58.81 -16.03
CA ILE A 54 2.69 57.57 -16.56
C ILE A 54 1.64 57.94 -17.61
N SER A 55 2.01 57.85 -18.88
CA SER A 55 1.08 58.06 -19.99
C SER A 55 -0.15 57.15 -19.80
N THR A 56 -1.36 57.70 -19.99
CA THR A 56 -2.63 56.98 -19.88
C THR A 56 -2.62 55.66 -20.69
N LYS A 57 -1.91 55.64 -21.82
CA LYS A 57 -1.71 54.44 -22.65
C LYS A 57 -0.96 53.33 -21.91
N THR A 58 0.04 53.68 -21.10
CA THR A 58 0.82 52.73 -20.27
C THR A 58 -0.02 52.18 -19.12
N PHE A 59 -0.87 53.02 -18.52
CA PHE A 59 -1.82 52.58 -17.48
C PHE A 59 -2.83 51.58 -18.05
N ILE A 60 -3.42 51.90 -19.21
CA ILE A 60 -4.34 51.03 -19.93
C ILE A 60 -3.66 49.72 -20.32
N LEU A 61 -2.45 49.79 -20.87
CA LEU A 61 -1.68 48.61 -21.28
C LEU A 61 -1.37 47.68 -20.09
N SER A 62 -1.02 48.23 -18.92
CA SER A 62 -0.82 47.46 -17.69
C SER A 62 -2.09 46.71 -17.25
N HIS A 63 -3.25 47.35 -17.34
CA HIS A 63 -4.53 46.70 -17.00
C HIS A 63 -4.86 45.55 -17.95
N PHE A 64 -4.56 45.69 -19.24
CA PHE A 64 -4.72 44.59 -20.18
C PHE A 64 -3.85 43.38 -19.81
N PHE A 65 -2.61 43.60 -19.37
CA PHE A 65 -1.74 42.51 -18.92
C PHE A 65 -2.26 41.85 -17.63
N LEU A 66 -2.76 42.63 -16.67
CA LEU A 66 -3.35 42.07 -15.44
C LEU A 66 -4.60 41.23 -15.74
N LEU A 67 -5.47 41.70 -16.63
CA LEU A 67 -6.65 40.96 -17.07
C LEU A 67 -6.26 39.67 -17.82
N LEU A 68 -5.24 39.72 -18.67
CA LEU A 68 -4.75 38.54 -19.40
C LEU A 68 -4.21 37.48 -18.43
N ILE A 69 -3.40 37.88 -17.44
CA ILE A 69 -2.86 36.97 -16.42
C ILE A 69 -3.98 36.39 -15.56
N SER A 70 -4.97 37.22 -15.17
CA SER A 70 -6.13 36.76 -14.41
C SER A 70 -6.96 35.74 -15.18
N LEU A 71 -7.19 35.96 -16.48
CA LEU A 71 -7.93 35.02 -17.33
C LEU A 71 -7.19 33.69 -17.47
N LEU A 72 -5.87 33.73 -17.71
CA LEU A 72 -5.04 32.52 -17.79
C LEU A 72 -5.03 31.75 -16.46
N ALA A 73 -4.98 32.45 -15.33
CA ALA A 73 -5.06 31.82 -14.01
C ALA A 73 -6.42 31.15 -13.77
N ILE A 74 -7.53 31.79 -14.18
CA ILE A 74 -8.87 31.21 -14.08
C ILE A 74 -8.99 29.97 -14.98
N VAL A 75 -8.50 30.03 -16.22
CA VAL A 75 -8.52 28.90 -17.15
C VAL A 75 -7.67 27.75 -16.62
N GLY A 76 -6.46 28.02 -16.14
CA GLY A 76 -5.59 27.01 -15.52
C GLY A 76 -6.21 26.38 -14.28
N LEU A 77 -6.84 27.18 -13.41
CA LEU A 77 -7.56 26.68 -12.24
C LEU A 77 -8.78 25.84 -12.65
N TYR A 78 -9.51 26.25 -13.69
CA TYR A 78 -10.61 25.47 -14.24
C TYR A 78 -10.12 24.09 -14.71
N TYR A 79 -9.04 24.03 -15.48
CA TYR A 79 -8.44 22.76 -15.89
C TYR A 79 -7.86 21.95 -14.74
N TYR A 80 -7.43 22.59 -13.65
CA TYR A 80 -6.94 21.89 -12.46
C TYR A 80 -8.09 21.31 -11.62
N LEU A 81 -9.19 22.05 -11.45
CA LEU A 81 -10.35 21.64 -10.66
C LEU A 81 -11.28 20.69 -11.42
N TYR A 82 -11.34 20.83 -12.75
CA TYR A 82 -12.16 20.01 -13.64
C TYR A 82 -11.31 19.12 -14.56
N GLY A 83 -10.00 19.02 -14.29
CA GLY A 83 -9.12 18.08 -14.95
C GLY A 83 -9.61 16.67 -14.68
N ASP A 84 -10.01 15.99 -15.74
CA ASP A 84 -10.77 14.75 -15.68
C ASP A 84 -10.13 13.75 -14.71
N ALA A 85 -10.91 13.30 -13.73
CA ALA A 85 -10.54 12.13 -12.97
C ALA A 85 -10.44 11.00 -13.98
N SER A 86 -9.22 10.48 -14.16
CA SER A 86 -8.92 9.41 -15.11
C SER A 86 -10.06 8.40 -15.14
N ASP A 87 -10.64 8.22 -16.32
CA ASP A 87 -11.87 7.44 -16.60
C ASP A 87 -11.64 5.91 -16.47
N ASP A 88 -10.69 5.52 -15.61
CA ASP A 88 -10.14 4.19 -15.43
C ASP A 88 -10.99 3.32 -14.48
N TRP A 89 -12.01 3.92 -13.85
CA TRP A 89 -12.95 3.20 -12.99
C TRP A 89 -13.79 2.17 -13.75
N LYS A 90 -13.93 2.33 -15.07
CA LYS A 90 -14.68 1.40 -15.94
C LYS A 90 -14.02 0.03 -16.09
N ASN A 91 -12.75 -0.11 -15.73
CA ASN A 91 -11.98 -1.37 -15.80
C ASN A 91 -11.68 -2.00 -14.43
N MET A 92 -12.16 -1.41 -13.33
CA MET A 92 -12.03 -2.03 -12.01
C MET A 92 -13.06 -3.16 -11.87
N ALA A 93 -12.58 -4.40 -11.82
CA ALA A 93 -13.38 -5.49 -11.24
C ALA A 93 -13.82 -5.05 -9.83
N PRO A 94 -15.04 -5.41 -9.38
CA PRO A 94 -15.52 -5.01 -8.06
C PRO A 94 -14.50 -5.42 -6.99
N LEU A 95 -14.08 -4.45 -6.17
CA LEU A 95 -13.19 -4.69 -5.01
C LEU A 95 -13.83 -5.64 -3.98
N THR A 96 -15.10 -5.95 -4.14
CA THR A 96 -15.89 -6.82 -3.29
C THR A 96 -16.30 -8.08 -4.06
N GLN A 97 -15.86 -9.24 -3.56
CA GLN A 97 -16.43 -10.52 -3.96
C GLN A 97 -17.68 -10.79 -3.12
N ALA A 98 -18.71 -11.42 -3.70
CA ALA A 98 -19.86 -11.86 -2.93
C ALA A 98 -19.40 -12.73 -1.74
N PRO A 99 -20.03 -12.64 -0.56
CA PRO A 99 -19.66 -13.46 0.58
C PRO A 99 -19.77 -14.94 0.22
N LYS A 100 -18.62 -15.64 0.12
CA LYS A 100 -18.60 -17.09 -0.02
C LYS A 100 -19.15 -17.68 1.27
N SER A 101 -20.39 -18.19 1.26
CA SER A 101 -20.99 -18.81 2.44
C SER A 101 -20.52 -20.25 2.56
N LEU A 102 -20.27 -20.71 3.79
CA LEU A 102 -19.93 -22.11 4.05
C LEU A 102 -21.18 -22.98 3.92
N THR A 103 -21.11 -23.97 3.05
CA THR A 103 -22.12 -25.00 2.87
C THR A 103 -21.55 -26.36 3.23
N LEU A 104 -22.40 -27.30 3.65
CA LEU A 104 -22.02 -28.70 3.86
C LEU A 104 -23.20 -29.57 3.48
N GLU A 105 -22.97 -30.46 2.52
CA GLU A 105 -23.91 -31.46 2.03
C GLU A 105 -23.18 -32.81 2.03
N VAL A 106 -23.78 -33.80 2.68
CA VAL A 106 -23.21 -35.16 2.79
C VAL A 106 -24.11 -36.09 1.99
N ASN A 107 -23.61 -36.59 0.86
CA ASN A 107 -24.37 -37.40 -0.11
C ASN A 107 -24.27 -38.89 0.19
N ASN A 108 -23.18 -39.33 0.80
CA ASN A 108 -23.01 -40.70 1.26
C ASN A 108 -22.24 -40.69 2.58
N PRO A 109 -22.60 -41.53 3.57
CA PRO A 109 -23.75 -42.44 3.60
C PRO A 109 -25.10 -41.72 3.67
N ASP A 110 -26.18 -42.43 3.40
CA ASP A 110 -27.53 -42.03 3.83
C ASP A 110 -27.66 -42.19 5.35
N ASP A 111 -28.50 -41.35 5.95
CA ASP A 111 -28.79 -41.46 7.38
C ASP A 111 -29.61 -42.72 7.67
N ASP A 112 -29.32 -43.35 8.82
CA ASP A 112 -29.88 -44.64 9.26
C ASP A 112 -29.72 -45.81 8.27
N SER A 113 -28.71 -45.77 7.40
CA SER A 113 -28.48 -46.82 6.40
C SER A 113 -27.87 -48.10 7.00
N LEU A 114 -28.27 -49.28 6.49
CA LEU A 114 -27.65 -50.57 6.78
C LEU A 114 -26.66 -50.94 5.67
N VAL A 115 -25.41 -51.18 6.04
CA VAL A 115 -24.33 -51.58 5.12
C VAL A 115 -23.70 -52.89 5.56
N PHE A 116 -23.15 -53.62 4.58
CA PHE A 116 -22.50 -54.92 4.80
C PHE A 116 -21.00 -54.88 4.52
N ASP A 117 -20.49 -53.75 4.00
CA ASP A 117 -19.07 -53.54 3.77
C ASP A 117 -18.46 -52.79 4.95
N LYS A 118 -17.37 -53.33 5.50
CA LYS A 118 -16.65 -52.70 6.61
C LYS A 118 -16.06 -51.34 6.25
N ASN A 119 -15.73 -51.12 4.98
CA ASN A 119 -15.16 -49.88 4.50
C ASN A 119 -16.23 -49.08 3.76
N LEU A 120 -16.52 -47.88 4.26
CA LEU A 120 -17.54 -47.00 3.72
C LEU A 120 -16.88 -45.76 3.13
N VAL A 121 -17.44 -45.24 2.04
CA VAL A 121 -17.00 -43.97 1.44
C VAL A 121 -17.88 -42.85 1.96
N ILE A 122 -17.35 -41.91 2.73
CA ILE A 122 -18.05 -40.67 3.03
C ILE A 122 -17.82 -39.69 1.89
N SER A 123 -18.87 -39.16 1.29
CA SER A 123 -18.76 -38.21 0.18
C SER A 123 -19.81 -37.12 0.22
N GLY A 124 -19.52 -36.00 -0.43
CA GLY A 124 -20.42 -34.86 -0.46
C GLY A 124 -19.76 -33.62 -1.04
N LYS A 125 -20.39 -32.48 -0.78
CA LYS A 125 -19.95 -31.16 -1.23
C LYS A 125 -19.91 -30.16 -0.08
N THR A 126 -18.93 -29.27 -0.14
CA THR A 126 -18.79 -28.13 0.76
C THR A 126 -18.18 -26.96 -0.01
N MET A 127 -17.70 -25.96 0.70
CA MET A 127 -16.97 -24.85 0.13
C MET A 127 -15.57 -25.30 -0.36
N PRO A 128 -15.13 -24.94 -1.57
CA PRO A 128 -13.80 -25.30 -2.05
C PRO A 128 -12.68 -24.86 -1.11
N GLY A 129 -11.78 -25.79 -0.76
CA GLY A 129 -10.68 -25.60 0.17
C GLY A 129 -11.09 -25.57 1.65
N ALA A 130 -12.34 -25.90 1.98
CA ALA A 130 -12.74 -26.07 3.38
C ALA A 130 -12.05 -27.30 4.00
N VAL A 131 -11.70 -27.18 5.27
CA VAL A 131 -11.19 -28.28 6.10
C VAL A 131 -12.38 -29.04 6.65
N LEU A 132 -12.37 -30.37 6.52
CA LEU A 132 -13.34 -31.27 7.11
C LEU A 132 -12.72 -32.05 8.26
N ILE A 133 -13.48 -32.16 9.34
CA ILE A 133 -13.22 -33.05 10.48
C ILE A 133 -14.37 -34.04 10.53
N VAL A 134 -14.05 -35.32 10.39
CA VAL A 134 -15.01 -36.42 10.51
C VAL A 134 -14.69 -37.20 11.78
N THR A 135 -15.62 -37.19 12.74
CA THR A 135 -15.54 -38.00 13.95
C THR A 135 -16.41 -39.24 13.78
N ILE A 136 -15.84 -40.42 14.05
CA ILE A 136 -16.52 -41.72 13.94
C ILE A 136 -16.23 -42.52 15.20
N ASN A 137 -17.26 -42.82 15.98
CA ASN A 137 -17.11 -43.57 17.24
C ASN A 137 -16.00 -42.99 18.16
N GLY A 138 -15.79 -41.67 18.12
CA GLY A 138 -14.76 -40.95 18.89
C GLY A 138 -13.37 -40.85 18.25
N ALA A 139 -13.15 -41.39 17.05
CA ALA A 139 -11.91 -41.21 16.29
C ALA A 139 -12.07 -40.10 15.23
N ASP A 140 -11.11 -39.18 15.18
CA ASP A 140 -11.14 -38.02 14.29
C ASP A 140 -10.28 -38.21 13.04
N LEU A 141 -10.80 -37.72 11.91
CA LEU A 141 -10.11 -37.71 10.63
C LEU A 141 -10.24 -36.34 9.97
N GLY A 142 -9.10 -35.66 9.78
CA GLY A 142 -9.01 -34.38 9.10
C GLY A 142 -8.61 -34.52 7.62
N PHE A 143 -9.30 -33.80 6.73
CA PHE A 143 -8.91 -33.67 5.31
C PHE A 143 -9.51 -32.41 4.67
N GLU A 144 -9.02 -32.01 3.51
CA GLU A 144 -9.54 -30.84 2.79
C GLU A 144 -10.42 -31.25 1.59
N SER A 145 -11.40 -30.40 1.28
CA SER A 145 -12.16 -30.50 0.03
C SER A 145 -11.34 -30.07 -1.18
N ASN A 146 -11.68 -30.59 -2.35
CA ASN A 146 -10.99 -30.26 -3.58
C ASN A 146 -11.31 -28.82 -4.08
N LYS A 147 -10.70 -28.41 -5.20
CA LYS A 147 -10.93 -27.09 -5.83
C LYS A 147 -12.37 -26.83 -6.29
N LYS A 148 -13.18 -27.88 -6.43
CA LYS A 148 -14.61 -27.82 -6.78
C LYS A 148 -15.52 -27.93 -5.54
N GLY A 149 -14.96 -28.14 -4.36
CA GLY A 149 -15.70 -28.34 -3.12
C GLY A 149 -16.16 -29.77 -2.87
N ASP A 150 -15.80 -30.73 -3.73
CA ASP A 150 -16.12 -32.14 -3.48
C ASP A 150 -15.16 -32.74 -2.45
N PHE A 151 -15.69 -33.67 -1.67
CA PHE A 151 -14.89 -34.52 -0.80
C PHE A 151 -15.31 -35.98 -0.92
N SER A 152 -14.35 -36.87 -0.71
CA SER A 152 -14.55 -38.31 -0.65
C SER A 152 -13.46 -38.94 0.21
N LYS A 153 -13.85 -39.72 1.22
CA LYS A 153 -12.91 -40.35 2.15
C LYS A 153 -13.41 -41.74 2.53
N ILE A 154 -12.50 -42.71 2.49
CA ILE A 154 -12.79 -44.07 2.98
C ILE A 154 -12.59 -44.08 4.49
N VAL A 155 -13.55 -44.69 5.18
CA VAL A 155 -13.56 -44.87 6.63
C VAL A 155 -13.90 -46.31 6.96
N THR A 156 -13.47 -46.79 8.13
CA THR A 156 -13.66 -48.17 8.55
C THR A 156 -14.69 -48.22 9.68
N LEU A 157 -15.71 -49.06 9.52
CA LEU A 157 -16.82 -49.22 10.45
C LEU A 157 -16.51 -50.27 11.53
N THR A 158 -17.14 -50.09 12.68
CA THR A 158 -17.27 -51.09 13.74
C THR A 158 -18.63 -51.76 13.64
N SER A 159 -18.73 -53.05 13.98
CA SER A 159 -20.01 -53.79 13.95
C SER A 159 -21.07 -53.09 14.80
N GLY A 160 -22.29 -53.00 14.29
CA GLY A 160 -23.39 -52.26 14.90
C GLY A 160 -23.50 -50.81 14.42
N ALA A 161 -23.96 -49.92 15.31
CA ALA A 161 -24.19 -48.51 14.99
C ALA A 161 -22.86 -47.73 14.96
N ASN A 162 -22.69 -46.91 13.93
CA ASN A 162 -21.56 -45.98 13.75
C ASN A 162 -22.13 -44.57 13.61
N THR A 163 -21.83 -43.71 14.57
CA THR A 163 -22.25 -42.30 14.53
C THR A 163 -21.14 -41.46 13.91
N PHE A 164 -21.51 -40.70 12.89
CA PHE A 164 -20.67 -39.76 12.17
C PHE A 164 -21.02 -38.34 12.57
N THR A 165 -20.02 -37.55 12.93
CA THR A 165 -20.13 -36.10 13.03
C THR A 165 -19.17 -35.49 12.02
N ILE A 166 -19.70 -34.93 10.94
CA ILE A 166 -18.93 -34.28 9.88
C ILE A 166 -19.01 -32.78 10.07
N THR A 167 -17.88 -32.14 10.36
CA THR A 167 -17.78 -30.68 10.51
C THR A 167 -16.91 -30.10 9.40
N ALA A 168 -17.45 -29.18 8.61
CA ALA A 168 -16.69 -28.36 7.68
C ALA A 168 -16.33 -27.03 8.33
N LEU A 169 -15.11 -26.55 8.08
CA LEU A 169 -14.54 -25.31 8.58
C LEU A 169 -14.06 -24.44 7.42
N ASP A 170 -14.41 -23.16 7.45
CA ASP A 170 -13.90 -22.15 6.52
C ASP A 170 -12.61 -21.48 7.04
N SER A 171 -11.88 -20.80 6.16
CA SER A 171 -10.64 -20.10 6.51
C SER A 171 -10.82 -18.88 7.43
N ARG A 172 -12.07 -18.48 7.70
CA ARG A 172 -12.47 -17.37 8.57
C ARG A 172 -13.06 -17.87 9.90
N GLY A 173 -13.01 -19.19 10.16
CA GLY A 173 -13.51 -19.81 11.37
C GLY A 173 -15.01 -20.13 11.38
N GLY A 174 -15.73 -19.93 10.27
CA GLY A 174 -17.10 -20.41 10.12
C GLY A 174 -17.16 -21.94 10.09
N SER A 175 -18.20 -22.52 10.69
CA SER A 175 -18.39 -23.97 10.74
C SER A 175 -19.80 -24.40 10.35
N LYS A 176 -19.91 -25.62 9.82
CA LYS A 176 -21.17 -26.34 9.57
C LYS A 176 -20.98 -27.80 9.95
N THR A 177 -21.95 -28.37 10.63
CA THR A 177 -21.90 -29.76 11.11
C THR A 177 -23.12 -30.53 10.64
N VAL A 178 -22.90 -31.77 10.22
CA VAL A 178 -23.92 -32.75 9.87
C VAL A 178 -23.63 -34.03 10.66
N GLU A 179 -24.66 -34.59 11.26
CA GLU A 179 -24.59 -35.89 11.93
C GLU A 179 -25.32 -36.94 11.10
N LYS A 180 -24.78 -38.16 11.05
CA LYS A 180 -25.41 -39.32 10.42
C LYS A 180 -25.14 -40.57 11.23
N VAL A 181 -26.06 -41.53 11.18
CA VAL A 181 -25.88 -42.86 11.76
C VAL A 181 -25.88 -43.91 10.65
N VAL A 182 -24.96 -44.88 10.72
CA VAL A 182 -24.91 -46.03 9.82
C VAL A 182 -24.76 -47.31 10.61
N TYR A 183 -25.52 -48.33 10.25
CA TYR A 183 -25.46 -49.65 10.83
C TYR A 183 -24.61 -50.57 9.95
N TYR A 184 -23.59 -51.20 10.53
CA TYR A 184 -22.76 -52.19 9.85
C TYR A 184 -23.05 -53.59 10.39
N SER A 185 -23.39 -54.52 9.48
CA SER A 185 -23.61 -55.94 9.77
C SER A 185 -22.62 -56.81 8.99
N GLU A 186 -21.99 -57.77 9.66
CA GLU A 186 -21.15 -58.79 8.99
C GLU A 186 -22.00 -59.86 8.30
N GLU A 187 -23.27 -59.99 8.69
CA GLU A 187 -24.22 -60.93 8.11
C GLU A 187 -24.99 -60.27 6.97
N LYS A 188 -24.84 -60.82 5.76
CA LYS A 188 -25.61 -60.43 4.59
C LYS A 188 -26.89 -61.28 4.54
N ILE A 189 -28.05 -60.61 4.56
CA ILE A 189 -29.39 -61.23 4.49
C ILE A 189 -29.74 -61.55 3.03
#